data_AF-A0A7V1ING0-F1
#
_entry.id   AF-A0A7V1ING0-F1
#
_cell.length_a   1.000
_cell.length_b   1.000
_cell.length_c   1.000
_cell.angle_alpha   90.00
_cell.angle_beta   90.00
_cell.angle_gamma   90.00
#
_symmetry.space_group_name_H-M   'P 1'
#
loop_
_entity.id
_entity.type
_entity.pdbx_description
1 polymer ?
#
loop_
_entity_poly.entity_id
_entity_poly.type
_entity_poly.pdbx_seq_one_letter_code
_entity_poly.pdbx_strand_id
1 'polypeptide(L)'
;MTYLAFTTEGAPGFFRRFERRYRAFGGTEFHCIAADDPRLAEAAGSGRRDAIAIIHSSDVVYLSGGNTFYYLWNLRRSGLLPALRRFADRGGVLAGLSAGAILATPYIGLAAYPEFDRDENE
;
A
#
# COMPACT_ATOMS: atom_id res chain seq x y z
N MET A 1 -5.58 7.70 8.95
CA MET A 1 -5.34 6.32 8.43
C MET A 1 -5.14 6.37 6.93
N THR A 2 -4.22 5.58 6.39
CA THR A 2 -3.94 5.56 4.94
C THR A 2 -4.24 4.19 4.35
N TYR A 3 -5.01 4.16 3.27
CA TYR A 3 -5.17 3.00 2.40
C TYR A 3 -4.14 3.09 1.28
N LEU A 4 -3.18 2.17 1.27
CA LEU A 4 -2.22 2.03 0.19
C LEU A 4 -2.74 0.95 -0.75
N ALA A 5 -3.20 1.34 -1.93
CA ALA A 5 -3.66 0.43 -2.97
C ALA A 5 -2.48 -0.10 -3.79
N PHE A 6 -2.57 -1.35 -4.24
CA PHE A 6 -1.56 -1.93 -5.14
C PHE A 6 -1.54 -1.30 -6.53
N THR A 7 -2.69 -0.80 -6.98
CA THR A 7 -2.87 -0.13 -8.27
C THR A 7 -3.86 1.02 -8.14
N THR A 8 -3.79 1.98 -9.07
CA THR A 8 -4.73 3.09 -9.24
C THR A 8 -6.07 2.59 -9.75
N GLU A 9 -6.08 1.52 -10.55
CA GLU A 9 -7.29 0.94 -11.09
C GLU A 9 -8.19 0.38 -9.98
N GLY A 10 -9.45 0.82 -9.93
CA GLY A 10 -10.41 0.35 -8.92
C GLY A 10 -10.16 0.83 -7.48
N ALA A 11 -9.02 1.48 -7.18
CA ALA A 11 -8.68 1.97 -5.84
C ALA A 11 -9.79 2.80 -5.15
N PRO A 12 -10.48 3.73 -5.83
CA PRO A 12 -11.54 4.53 -5.18
C PRO A 12 -12.67 3.68 -4.60
N GLY A 13 -12.99 2.55 -5.24
CA GLY A 13 -14.06 1.65 -4.78
C GLY A 13 -13.69 0.97 -3.46
N PHE A 14 -12.48 0.41 -3.38
CA PHE A 14 -12.00 -0.25 -2.18
C PHE A 14 -11.70 0.75 -1.05
N PHE A 15 -11.14 1.92 -1.39
CA PHE A 15 -10.90 2.99 -0.43
C PHE A 15 -12.18 3.44 0.28
N ARG A 16 -13.29 3.64 -0.46
CA ARG A 16 -14.59 3.96 0.15
C ARG A 16 -15.10 2.89 1.11
N ARG A 17 -14.79 1.61 0.86
CA ARG A 17 -15.14 0.50 1.78
C ARG A 17 -14.27 0.54 3.03
N PHE A 18 -12.97 0.75 2.87
CA PHE A 18 -12.01 0.93 3.96
C PHE A 18 -12.43 2.09 4.87
N GLU A 19 -12.65 3.27 4.29
CA GLU A 19 -13.08 4.47 5.00
C GLU A 19 -14.38 4.23 5.76
N ARG A 20 -15.43 3.75 5.09
CA ARG A 20 -16.72 3.48 5.75
C ARG A 20 -16.58 2.51 6.93
N ARG A 21 -15.77 1.46 6.79
CA ARG A 21 -15.56 0.48 7.86
C ARG A 21 -14.87 1.10 9.07
N TYR A 22 -13.79 1.84 8.87
CA TYR A 22 -13.00 2.37 9.98
C TYR A 22 -13.57 3.68 10.56
N ARG A 23 -14.38 4.43 9.81
CA ARG A 23 -15.19 5.53 10.37
C ARG A 23 -16.12 5.03 11.48
N ALA A 24 -16.71 3.85 11.33
CA ALA A 24 -17.57 3.25 12.36
C ALA A 24 -16.81 2.90 13.66
N PHE A 25 -15.48 2.83 13.61
CA PHE A 25 -14.61 2.60 14.78
C PHE A 25 -13.91 3.89 15.24
N GLY A 26 -14.37 5.06 14.81
CA GLY A 26 -13.85 6.35 15.26
C GLY A 26 -12.70 6.92 14.43
N GLY A 27 -12.37 6.32 13.28
CA GLY A 27 -11.40 6.93 12.36
C GLY A 27 -11.93 8.26 11.79
N THR A 28 -11.09 9.30 11.80
CA THR A 28 -11.46 10.68 11.45
C THR A 28 -10.87 11.14 10.12
N GLU A 29 -9.60 10.81 9.88
CA GLU A 29 -8.84 11.23 8.70
C GLU A 29 -8.43 10.01 7.85
N PHE A 30 -8.65 10.10 6.53
CA PHE A 30 -8.44 9.01 5.58
C PHE A 30 -7.72 9.50 4.33
N HIS A 31 -6.69 8.78 3.92
CA HIS A 31 -5.96 9.04 2.67
C HIS A 31 -5.94 7.78 1.81
N CYS A 32 -5.90 7.98 0.49
CA CYS A 32 -5.70 6.93 -0.49
C CYS A 32 -4.44 7.22 -1.29
N ILE A 33 -3.52 6.27 -1.32
CA ILE A 33 -2.31 6.31 -2.14
C ILE A 33 -2.33 5.05 -2.99
N ALA A 34 -2.05 5.14 -4.28
CA ALA A 34 -1.87 3.98 -5.14
C ALA A 34 -0.39 3.79 -5.44
N ALA A 35 0.12 2.56 -5.35
CA ALA A 35 1.55 2.28 -5.48
C ALA A 35 2.10 2.58 -6.88
N ASP A 36 1.27 2.39 -7.91
CA ASP A 36 1.59 2.62 -9.31
C ASP A 36 1.23 4.04 -9.80
N ASP A 37 0.86 4.95 -8.89
CA ASP A 37 0.52 6.32 -9.26
C ASP A 37 1.73 6.99 -9.94
N PRO A 38 1.60 7.46 -11.20
CA PRO A 38 2.71 7.99 -11.96
C PRO A 38 3.37 9.20 -11.29
N ARG A 39 2.63 9.95 -10.47
CA ARG A 39 3.14 11.12 -9.72
C ARG A 39 4.17 10.73 -8.66
N LEU A 40 4.23 9.46 -8.27
CA LEU A 40 5.25 8.94 -7.34
C LEU A 40 6.60 8.72 -8.04
N ALA A 41 6.62 8.53 -9.36
CA ALA A 41 7.82 8.33 -10.14
C ALA A 41 8.38 9.64 -10.74
N GLU A 42 7.59 10.71 -10.73
CA GLU A 42 7.97 12.01 -11.32
C GLU A 42 9.06 12.72 -10.49
N ALA A 43 10.24 12.91 -11.07
CA ALA A 43 11.38 13.51 -10.37
C ALA A 43 11.17 14.99 -10.00
N ALA A 44 10.48 15.75 -10.86
CA ALA A 44 10.18 17.17 -10.65
C ALA A 44 8.94 17.39 -9.75
N GLY A 45 8.10 16.36 -9.56
CA GLY A 45 6.86 16.45 -8.81
C GLY A 45 7.03 16.36 -7.28
N SER A 46 5.99 16.75 -6.55
CA SER A 46 5.90 16.54 -5.09
C SER A 46 5.23 15.23 -4.69
N GLY A 47 4.59 14.51 -5.62
CA GLY A 47 3.71 13.36 -5.32
C GLY A 47 4.34 12.33 -4.40
N ARG A 48 5.59 11.93 -4.66
CA ARG A 48 6.34 11.03 -3.77
C ARG A 48 6.57 11.60 -2.37
N ARG A 49 6.95 12.88 -2.27
CA ARG A 49 7.20 13.53 -0.98
C ARG A 49 5.92 13.64 -0.17
N ASP A 50 4.82 14.00 -0.83
CA ASP A 50 3.50 14.15 -0.20
C ASP A 50 2.99 12.79 0.29
N ALA A 51 3.13 11.73 -0.52
CA ALA A 51 2.78 10.37 -0.12
C ALA A 51 3.59 9.88 1.09
N ILE A 52 4.90 10.15 1.13
CA ILE A 52 5.75 9.81 2.28
C ILE A 52 5.32 10.58 3.53
N ALA A 53 5.01 11.88 3.39
CA ALA A 53 4.53 12.69 4.51
C ALA A 53 3.22 12.12 5.08
N ILE A 54 2.26 11.77 4.23
CA ILE A 54 1.00 11.13 4.61
C ILE A 54 1.24 9.79 5.33
N ILE A 55 2.14 8.96 4.81
CA ILE A 55 2.49 7.66 5.44
C ILE A 55 3.06 7.90 6.84
N HIS A 56 3.95 8.87 7.00
CA HIS A 56 4.60 9.15 8.30
C HIS A 56 3.70 9.88 9.31
N SER A 57 2.66 10.57 8.86
CA SER A 57 1.67 11.21 9.74
C SER A 57 0.47 10.32 10.09
N SER A 58 0.34 9.15 9.45
CA SER A 58 -0.77 8.23 9.69
C SER A 58 -0.60 7.44 10.98
N ASP A 59 -1.68 7.06 11.65
CA ASP A 59 -1.61 6.07 12.76
C ASP A 59 -1.54 4.63 12.24
N VAL A 60 -2.25 4.38 11.13
CA VAL A 60 -2.36 3.07 10.47
C VAL A 60 -2.17 3.24 8.98
N VAL A 61 -1.33 2.40 8.39
CA VAL A 61 -1.23 2.23 6.94
C VAL A 61 -1.70 0.82 6.58
N TYR A 62 -2.77 0.76 5.81
CA TYR A 62 -3.43 -0.46 5.36
C TYR A 62 -2.97 -0.79 3.94
N LEU A 63 -2.22 -1.88 3.79
CA LEU A 63 -1.75 -2.40 2.51
C LEU A 63 -2.85 -3.27 1.90
N SER A 64 -3.32 -2.91 0.70
CA SER A 64 -4.41 -3.62 0.04
C SER A 64 -4.03 -5.04 -0.41
N GLY A 65 -5.04 -5.82 -0.80
CA GLY A 65 -4.83 -6.98 -1.67
C GLY A 65 -4.54 -6.55 -3.11
N GLY A 66 -4.27 -7.52 -3.99
CA GLY A 66 -3.93 -7.32 -5.39
C GLY A 66 -2.85 -8.30 -5.85
N ASN A 67 -2.11 -7.95 -6.90
CA ASN A 67 -0.95 -8.71 -7.33
C ASN A 67 0.29 -8.31 -6.51
N THR A 68 0.87 -9.27 -5.78
CA THR A 68 1.98 -9.08 -4.84
C THR A 68 3.27 -8.63 -5.53
N PHE A 69 3.59 -9.21 -6.70
CA PHE A 69 4.83 -8.91 -7.42
C PHE A 69 4.80 -7.47 -7.97
N TYR A 70 3.72 -7.12 -8.66
CA TYR A 70 3.47 -5.78 -9.17
C TYR A 70 3.45 -4.74 -8.06
N TYR A 71 2.82 -5.07 -6.93
CA TYR A 71 2.75 -4.19 -5.78
C TYR A 71 4.15 -3.92 -5.20
N LEU A 72 4.94 -4.97 -4.94
CA LEU A 72 6.30 -4.82 -4.44
C LEU A 72 7.19 -4.02 -5.41
N TRP A 73 7.07 -4.28 -6.71
CA TRP A 73 7.83 -3.59 -7.74
C TRP A 73 7.57 -2.08 -7.71
N ASN A 74 6.30 -1.68 -7.69
CA ASN A 74 5.91 -0.26 -7.63
C ASN A 74 6.31 0.40 -6.32
N LEU A 75 6.17 -0.28 -5.17
CA LEU A 75 6.61 0.25 -3.87
C LEU A 75 8.12 0.49 -3.82
N ARG A 76 8.92 -0.37 -4.46
CA ARG A 76 10.37 -0.19 -4.59
C ARG A 76 10.70 0.99 -5.50
N ARG A 77 10.10 1.03 -6.69
CA ARG A 77 10.34 2.07 -7.70
C ARG A 77 9.97 3.47 -7.22
N SER A 78 8.84 3.60 -6.51
CA SER A 78 8.38 4.86 -5.92
C SER A 78 9.17 5.29 -4.68
N GLY A 79 9.99 4.41 -4.10
CA GLY A 79 10.68 4.68 -2.84
C GLY A 79 9.77 4.67 -1.61
N LEU A 80 8.53 4.17 -1.74
CA LEU A 80 7.61 4.05 -0.61
C LEU A 80 7.96 2.88 0.31
N LEU A 81 8.62 1.82 -0.18
CA LEU A 81 8.99 0.67 0.65
C LEU A 81 9.89 1.07 1.85
N PRO A 82 10.99 1.85 1.69
CA PRO A 82 11.74 2.39 2.83
C PRO A 82 10.91 3.31 3.74
N ALA A 83 9.93 4.02 3.20
CA ALA A 83 9.07 4.90 4.01
C ALA A 83 8.14 4.08 4.91
N LEU A 84 7.54 3.01 4.39
CA LEU A 84 6.73 2.05 5.16
C LEU A 84 7.54 1.35 6.24
N ARG A 85 8.78 0.96 5.93
CA ARG A 85 9.67 0.36 6.92
C ARG A 85 9.96 1.32 8.08
N ARG A 86 10.34 2.56 7.77
CA ARG A 86 10.56 3.60 8.78
C ARG A 86 9.31 3.92 9.59
N PHE A 87 8.13 3.89 8.96
CA PHE A 87 6.85 4.08 9.64
C PHE A 87 6.63 2.99 10.70
N ALA A 88 6.80 1.72 10.32
CA ALA A 88 6.68 0.59 11.25
C ALA A 88 7.74 0.61 12.36
N ASP A 89 9.00 0.91 12.02
CA ASP A 89 10.10 0.98 12.99
C ASP A 89 9.88 2.06 14.07
N ARG A 90 9.04 3.08 13.80
CA ARG A 90 8.65 4.12 14.77
C ARG A 90 7.39 3.80 15.56
N GLY A 91 6.87 2.58 15.45
CA GLY A 91 5.66 2.13 16.15
C GLY A 91 4.35 2.33 15.37
N GLY A 92 4.42 2.74 14.11
CA GLY A 92 3.25 2.81 13.24
C GLY A 92 2.66 1.43 12.95
N VAL A 93 1.33 1.36 12.82
CA VAL A 93 0.64 0.08 12.56
C VAL A 93 0.55 -0.18 11.06
N LEU A 94 1.26 -1.19 10.57
CA LEU A 94 1.05 -1.76 9.25
C LEU A 94 0.02 -2.88 9.32
N ALA A 95 -1.08 -2.73 8.59
CA ALA A 95 -2.09 -3.78 8.43
C ALA A 95 -2.10 -4.26 6.97
N GLY A 96 -1.92 -5.56 6.74
CA GLY A 96 -1.89 -6.13 5.40
C GLY A 96 -3.11 -6.99 5.09
N LEU A 97 -3.65 -6.86 3.88
CA LEU A 97 -4.69 -7.76 3.34
C LEU A 97 -4.13 -8.53 2.14
N SER A 98 -4.27 -9.86 2.14
CA SER A 98 -3.85 -10.72 1.02
C SER A 98 -2.39 -10.40 0.59
N ALA A 99 -2.16 -9.92 -0.63
CA ALA A 99 -0.85 -9.42 -1.09
C ALA A 99 -0.17 -8.48 -0.10
N GLY A 100 -0.89 -7.51 0.47
CA GLY A 100 -0.35 -6.60 1.47
C GLY A 100 0.17 -7.29 2.73
N ALA A 101 -0.40 -8.45 3.10
CA ALA A 101 0.12 -9.28 4.19
C ALA A 101 1.35 -10.08 3.76
N ILE A 102 1.36 -10.61 2.54
CA ILE A 102 2.51 -11.35 1.98
C ILE A 102 3.75 -10.43 1.90
N LEU A 103 3.57 -9.15 1.54
CA LEU A 103 4.65 -8.15 1.50
C LEU A 103 5.40 -7.98 2.83
N ALA A 104 4.75 -8.27 3.96
CA ALA A 104 5.35 -8.16 5.29
C ALA A 104 6.20 -9.39 5.67
N THR A 105 6.20 -10.44 4.85
CA THR A 105 6.98 -11.66 5.08
C THR A 105 8.40 -11.55 4.53
N PRO A 106 9.35 -12.38 4.99
CA PRO A 106 10.72 -12.38 4.45
C PRO A 106 10.81 -12.80 2.97
N TYR A 107 9.80 -13.47 2.43
CA TYR A 107 9.82 -14.01 1.07
C TYR A 107 8.41 -14.05 0.47
N ILE A 108 8.23 -13.40 -0.68
CA ILE A 108 6.92 -13.23 -1.32
C ILE A 108 6.56 -14.33 -2.33
N GLY A 109 7.43 -15.32 -2.55
CA GLY A 109 7.20 -16.34 -3.59
C GLY A 109 6.01 -17.26 -3.32
N LEU A 110 5.44 -17.23 -2.11
CA LEU A 110 4.15 -17.88 -1.84
C LEU A 110 3.04 -17.34 -2.75
N ALA A 111 3.14 -16.08 -3.19
CA ALA A 111 2.20 -15.48 -4.14
C ALA A 111 2.21 -16.17 -5.51
N ALA A 112 3.26 -16.93 -5.85
CA ALA A 112 3.33 -17.70 -7.10
C ALA A 112 2.59 -19.06 -7.02
N TYR A 113 1.85 -19.33 -5.94
CA TYR A 113 1.17 -20.60 -5.68
C TYR A 113 -0.26 -20.39 -5.14
N PRO A 114 -1.24 -21.26 -5.48
CA PRO A 114 -1.15 -22.38 -6.42
C PRO A 114 -1.19 -21.92 -7.89
N GLU A 115 -0.79 -22.78 -8.82
CA GLU A 115 -0.63 -22.39 -10.25
C GLU A 115 -1.91 -21.82 -10.89
N PHE A 116 -3.09 -22.24 -10.43
CA PHE A 116 -4.37 -21.77 -10.96
C PHE A 116 -4.86 -20.42 -10.40
N ASP A 117 -4.20 -19.88 -9.36
CA ASP A 117 -4.59 -18.65 -8.66
C ASP A 117 -3.37 -17.87 -8.17
N ARG A 118 -2.27 -17.96 -8.93
CA ARG A 118 -1.02 -17.29 -8.60
C ARG A 118 -1.03 -15.85 -9.10
N ASP A 119 -0.28 -15.00 -8.40
CA ASP A 119 0.12 -13.73 -8.95
C ASP A 119 1.08 -13.96 -10.12
N GLU A 120 0.81 -13.31 -11.24
CA GLU A 120 1.71 -13.31 -12.39
C GLU A 120 2.81 -12.26 -12.17
N ASN A 121 4.04 -12.65 -12.47
CA ASN A 121 5.20 -11.77 -12.45
C ASN A 121 5.62 -11.51 -13.90
N GLU A 122 4.81 -10.74 -14.62
CA GLU A 122 5.11 -10.27 -15.98
C GLU A 122 6.10 -9.08 -15.98
#